data_AF-A0A7K1EY14-F1
#
_entry.id   AF-A0A7K1EY14-F1
#
_cell.length_a   1.000
_cell.length_b   1.000
_cell.length_c   1.000
_cell.angle_alpha   90.00
_cell.angle_beta   90.00
_cell.angle_gamma   90.00
#
_symmetry.space_group_name_H-M   'P 1'
#
loop_
_entity.id
_entity.type
_entity.pdbx_description
1 polymer ?
#
loop_
_entity_poly.entity_id
_entity_poly.type
_entity_poly.pdbx_seq_one_letter_code
_entity_poly.pdbx_strand_id
1 'polypeptide(L)' 'MVCMGNICRSPMAAAVLSNRTADWKEPKIIVDSSGTGAWHIGQGAHPTS' A
#
# COMPACT_ATOMS: atom_id res chain seq x y z
N MET A 1 0.53 0.90 5.74
CA MET A 1 -0.95 0.91 5.58
C MET A 1 -1.50 -0.48 5.79
N VAL A 2 -2.66 -0.64 6.44
CA VAL A 2 -3.24 -1.97 6.72
C VAL A 2 -4.73 -1.98 6.38
N CYS A 3 -5.22 -3.06 5.76
CA CYS A 3 -6.66 -3.34 5.61
C CYS A 3 -6.93 -4.84 5.74
N MET A 4 -8.15 -5.31 5.45
CA MET A 4 -8.49 -6.74 5.57
C MET A 4 -7.68 -7.63 4.61
N GLY A 5 -7.65 -7.30 3.31
CA GLY A 5 -7.18 -8.22 2.27
C GLY A 5 -5.94 -7.79 1.48
N ASN A 6 -5.37 -6.62 1.76
CA ASN A 6 -4.24 -6.04 1.03
C ASN A 6 -4.37 -5.88 -0.50
N ILE A 7 -5.58 -5.89 -1.06
CA ILE A 7 -5.77 -5.81 -2.52
C ILE A 7 -6.44 -4.52 -3.03
N CYS A 8 -7.16 -3.78 -2.18
CA CYS A 8 -7.85 -2.55 -2.61
C CYS A 8 -7.33 -1.33 -1.86
N ARG A 9 -7.70 -1.19 -0.59
CA ARG A 9 -7.50 0.06 0.18
C ARG A 9 -6.06 0.31 0.58
N SER A 10 -5.39 -0.66 1.21
CA SER A 10 -4.02 -0.49 1.69
C SER A 10 -2.99 -0.34 0.58
N PRO A 11 -2.99 -1.12 -0.54
CA PRO A 11 -2.01 -0.90 -1.61
C PRO A 11 -2.24 0.46 -2.30
N MET A 12 -3.50 0.88 -2.49
CA MET A 12 -3.81 2.21 -3.03
C MET A 12 -3.28 3.33 -2.13
N ALA A 13 -3.54 3.24 -0.82
CA ALA A 13 -3.08 4.25 0.12
C ALA A 13 -1.54 4.29 0.23
N ALA A 14 -0.87 3.13 0.16
CA ALA A 14 0.58 3.07 0.13
C ALA A 14 1.14 3.73 -1.15
N ALA A 15 0.59 3.42 -2.32
CA ALA A 15 1.03 4.03 -3.58
C ALA A 15 0.88 5.57 -3.57
N VAL A 16 -0.26 6.08 -3.08
CA VAL A 16 -0.51 7.52 -2.98
C VAL A 16 0.46 8.18 -1.99
N LEU A 17 0.66 7.59 -0.81
CA LEU A 17 1.55 8.17 0.19
C LEU A 17 3.01 8.15 -0.27
N SER A 18 3.49 7.02 -0.82
CA SER A 18 4.84 6.90 -1.38
C SER A 18 5.11 7.98 -2.43
N ASN A 19 4.15 8.24 -3.31
CA ASN A 19 4.28 9.27 -4.34
C ASN A 19 4.35 10.68 -3.73
N ARG A 20 3.50 10.98 -2.75
CA ARG A 20 3.48 12.29 -2.08
C ARG A 20 4.76 12.59 -1.29
N THR A 21 5.43 11.56 -0.81
CA THR A 21 6.66 11.68 -0.01
C THR A 21 7.92 11.39 -0.81
N ALA A 22 7.81 11.19 -2.14
CA ALA A 22 8.94 10.77 -2.98
C ALA A 22 10.07 11.82 -3.02
N ASP A 23 9.70 13.10 -3.04
CA ASP A 23 10.64 14.23 -3.12
C ASP A 23 11.12 14.74 -1.75
N TRP A 24 10.68 14.10 -0.66
CA TRP A 24 10.99 14.57 0.68
C TRP A 24 12.42 14.17 1.04
N LYS A 25 13.26 15.18 1.27
CA LYS A 25 14.66 14.96 1.67
C LYS A 25 14.74 14.50 3.12
N GLU A 26 13.98 15.14 4.01
CA GLU A 26 13.86 14.77 5.42
C GLU A 26 12.50 15.20 5.99
N PRO A 27 11.86 14.37 6.84
CA PRO A 27 12.26 13.01 7.21
C PRO A 27 12.11 12.03 6.04
N LYS A 28 12.98 11.03 5.95
CA LYS A 28 12.82 9.93 4.99
C LYS A 28 11.66 9.04 5.43
N ILE A 29 10.64 8.94 4.59
CA ILE A 29 9.44 8.14 4.89
C ILE A 29 9.51 6.82 4.10
N ILE A 30 9.36 5.71 4.82
CA ILE A 30 9.23 4.37 4.23
C ILE A 30 7.77 3.97 4.32
N VAL A 31 7.18 3.57 3.20
CA VAL A 31 5.77 3.21 3.10
C VAL A 31 5.66 1.77 2.65
N ASP A 32 4.80 1.01 3.33
CA ASP A 32 4.48 -0.37 3.00
C ASP A 32 2.98 -0.64 3.21
N SER A 33 2.45 -1.75 2.69
CA SER A 33 1.06 -2.18 2.84
C SER A 33 0.91 -3.65 3.20
N SER A 34 0.01 -3.96 4.15
CA SER A 34 -0.28 -5.34 4.56
C SER A 34 -1.78 -5.60 4.78
N GLY A 35 -2.13 -6.87 4.86
CA GLY A 35 -3.48 -7.37 5.12
C GLY A 35 -3.56 -8.08 6.47
N THR A 36 -4.65 -7.92 7.20
CA THR A 36 -4.87 -8.71 8.44
C THR A 36 -5.25 -10.16 8.11
N GLY A 37 -5.80 -10.42 6.93
CA GLY A 37 -6.09 -11.75 6.41
C GLY A 37 -5.03 -12.26 5.43
N ALA A 38 -4.86 -13.58 5.37
CA ALA A 38 -3.84 -14.24 4.54
C ALA A 38 -4.33 -14.70 3.15
N TRP A 39 -5.59 -14.44 2.79
CA TRP A 39 -6.24 -15.01 1.60
C TRP A 39 -5.59 -14.58 0.26
N HIS A 40 -5.03 -13.37 0.21
CA HIS A 40 -4.49 -12.77 -1.01
C HIS A 40 -2.95 -12.69 -1.02
N ILE A 41 -2.26 -13.47 -0.19
CA ILE A 41 -0.79 -13.50 -0.21
C ILE A 41 -0.31 -13.95 -1.59
N GLY A 42 0.66 -13.22 -2.15
CA GLY A 42 1.20 -13.46 -3.50
C GLY A 42 0.33 -12.94 -4.65
N GLN A 43 -0.86 -12.41 -4.36
CA GLN A 43 -1.72 -11.77 -5.35
C GLN A 43 -1.37 -10.28 -5.48
N GLY A 44 -1.57 -9.73 -6.68
CA GLY A 44 -1.44 -8.29 -6.92
C GLY A 44 -2.61 -7.48 -6.36
N ALA A 45 -2.48 -6.15 -6.42
CA ALA A 45 -3.61 -5.26 -6.18
C ALA A 45 -4.76 -5.55 -7.16
N HIS A 46 -5.99 -5.31 -6.71
CA HIS A 46 -7.18 -5.47 -7.54
C HIS A 46 -7.05 -4.61 -8.80
N PRO A 47 -7.36 -5.15 -10.00
CA PRO A 47 -7.29 -4.40 -11.25
C PRO A 47 -8.25 -3.22 -11.22
N THR A 48 -7.89 -2.12 -11.88
CA THR A 48 -8.81 -1.00 -12.11
C THR A 48 -9.93 -1.46 -13.03
N SER A 49 -11.18 -1.21 -12.63
CA SER A 49 -12.35 -1.37 -13.49
C SER A 49 -12.38 -0.33 -14.60
#